data_AF-A0A2T2P764-F1
#
_entry.id   AF-A0A2T2P764-F1
#
_cell.length_a   1.000
_cell.length_b   1.000
_cell.length_c   1.000
_cell.angle_alpha   90.00
_cell.angle_beta   90.00
_cell.angle_gamma   90.00
#
_symmetry.space_group_name_H-M   'P 1'
#
loop_
_entity.id
_entity.type
_entity.pdbx_description
1 polymer ?
#
loop_
_entity_poly.entity_id
_entity_poly.type
_entity_poly.pdbx_seq_one_letter_code
_entity_poly.pdbx_strand_id
1 'polypeptide(L)'
;MSYLKPTSAPSPTPSNASTGASKRKRNDEGNTTVYSQPAETGTGNHVYTQLTYTIEHLRGNQKWHSFEDIMQYLNIPKGDEQQRAQLENMFKSTNPQNRIEYSPANNKYRYKPKFDIRNADQLKGWLQNQKHAQGLSVKDLKDGWANVQEEIKGLEDRKEVLVKRNVKDNQARTVWNNDPSLMNKMDPEFQSEWHKTLLPANPDDLRSKLIQAGLKPSSAPREASNKPKEKKRKAPRRGGKQTNTHMANILKDFSHLRK
;
A
#
# COMPACT_ATOMS: atom_id res chain seq x y z
N MET A 1 11.06 52.45 -1.83
CA MET A 1 10.18 52.38 -0.64
C MET A 1 9.23 51.22 -0.91
N SER A 2 9.12 50.13 -0.16
CA SER A 2 9.35 49.85 1.25
C SER A 2 9.75 48.38 1.39
N TYR A 3 10.66 48.12 2.33
CA TYR A 3 11.25 46.83 2.66
C TYR A 3 10.40 46.11 3.71
N LEU A 4 10.09 44.83 3.53
CA LEU A 4 9.63 43.95 4.62
C LEU A 4 10.45 42.66 4.60
N LYS A 5 11.27 42.52 5.65
CA LYS A 5 12.16 41.39 5.96
C LYS A 5 11.38 40.28 6.69
N PRO A 6 11.70 38.99 6.49
CA PRO A 6 11.16 37.90 7.30
C PRO A 6 11.83 37.83 8.68
N THR A 7 11.02 37.57 9.71
CA THR A 7 11.40 37.42 11.11
C THR A 7 11.99 36.03 11.37
N SER A 8 13.27 35.95 11.75
CA SER A 8 13.89 34.72 12.25
C SER A 8 13.66 34.58 13.75
N ALA A 9 13.08 33.47 14.20
CA ALA A 9 13.02 33.11 15.61
C ALA A 9 14.40 32.60 16.09
N PRO A 10 14.96 33.11 17.21
CA PRO A 10 16.22 32.62 17.75
C PRO A 10 16.03 31.35 18.59
N SER A 11 16.92 30.39 18.35
CA SER A 11 17.10 29.16 19.13
C SER A 11 17.78 29.45 20.47
N PRO A 12 17.33 28.89 21.61
CA PRO A 12 18.05 29.05 22.88
C PRO A 12 19.10 27.95 23.04
N THR A 13 20.37 28.35 23.07
CA THR A 13 21.51 27.55 23.56
C THR A 13 21.97 28.17 24.89
N PRO A 14 22.40 27.38 25.89
CA PRO A 14 22.36 27.80 27.30
C PRO A 14 23.56 28.67 27.68
N SER A 15 23.30 29.72 28.44
CA SER A 15 24.36 30.52 29.07
C SER A 15 24.46 30.15 30.54
N ASN A 16 25.60 29.58 30.90
CA ASN A 16 26.04 29.29 32.26
C ASN A 16 26.51 30.61 32.90
N ALA A 17 25.77 31.12 33.88
CA ALA A 17 26.18 32.28 34.68
C ALA A 17 26.15 31.90 36.16
N SER A 18 27.34 31.94 36.76
CA SER A 18 27.64 31.70 38.16
C SER A 18 27.40 32.96 38.99
N THR A 19 26.54 32.88 40.01
CA THR A 19 26.59 33.76 41.19
C THR A 19 26.24 32.95 42.43
N GLY A 20 27.18 32.85 43.36
CA GLY A 20 27.06 32.05 44.57
C GLY A 20 26.29 32.72 45.71
N ALA A 21 25.78 31.88 46.61
CA ALA A 21 25.54 32.20 48.02
C ALA A 21 25.58 30.90 48.83
N SER A 22 26.11 31.00 50.05
CA SER A 22 26.79 29.93 50.79
C SER A 22 25.91 29.07 51.72
N LYS A 23 26.52 27.92 52.11
CA LYS A 23 26.35 27.10 53.32
C LYS A 23 25.17 26.11 53.40
N ARG A 24 25.50 24.82 53.36
CA ARG A 24 25.67 23.95 54.57
C ARG A 24 26.44 22.67 54.22
N LYS A 25 27.36 22.30 55.12
CA LYS A 25 28.27 21.15 55.08
C LYS A 25 27.54 19.91 55.61
N ARG A 26 27.52 18.81 54.85
CA ARG A 26 27.31 17.45 55.39
C ARG A 26 28.31 16.50 54.74
N ASN A 27 28.89 15.65 55.59
CA ASN A 27 30.01 14.77 55.33
C ASN A 27 29.73 13.74 54.23
N ASP A 28 30.81 13.44 53.51
CA ASP A 28 31.03 12.39 52.51
C ASP A 28 30.79 10.98 53.07
N GLU A 29 30.00 10.16 52.38
CA GLU A 29 30.19 8.71 52.26
C GLU A 29 29.64 8.23 50.89
N GLY A 30 30.55 8.07 49.93
CA GLY A 30 30.58 6.94 49.00
C GLY A 30 29.35 6.66 48.13
N ASN A 31 29.18 7.43 47.05
CA ASN A 31 28.85 6.82 45.74
C ASN A 31 29.21 7.79 44.62
N THR A 32 30.35 7.56 43.97
CA THR A 32 30.69 8.23 42.71
C THR A 32 29.78 7.68 41.61
N THR A 33 28.56 8.18 41.53
CA THR A 33 27.65 7.85 40.43
C THR A 33 28.20 8.52 39.18
N VAL A 34 28.92 7.74 38.38
CA VAL A 34 29.41 8.12 37.05
C VAL A 34 28.19 8.39 36.17
N TYR A 35 27.82 9.67 36.05
CA TYR A 35 26.71 10.16 35.23
C TYR A 35 27.14 10.24 33.75
N SER A 36 27.48 9.10 33.16
CA SER A 36 27.84 9.04 31.73
C SER A 36 27.29 7.80 31.02
N GLN A 37 26.27 7.15 31.57
CA GLN A 37 25.50 6.17 30.81
C GLN A 37 24.14 6.77 30.45
N PRO A 38 23.78 6.86 29.16
CA PRO A 38 22.40 7.16 28.80
C PRO A 38 21.51 6.07 29.40
N ALA A 39 20.38 6.47 29.99
CA ALA A 39 19.42 5.59 30.67
C ALA A 39 18.67 4.61 29.72
N GLU A 40 19.31 4.17 28.63
CA GLU A 40 18.77 3.25 27.62
C GLU A 40 19.13 1.77 27.87
N THR A 41 19.62 1.39 29.05
CA THR A 41 20.06 0.01 29.35
C THR A 41 18.93 -1.05 29.32
N GLY A 42 17.67 -0.67 29.08
CA GLY A 42 16.52 -1.58 29.01
C GLY A 42 15.88 -1.77 27.62
N THR A 43 16.27 -0.99 26.60
CA THR A 43 15.57 -0.98 25.30
C THR A 43 15.76 -2.27 24.50
N GLY A 44 16.90 -2.95 24.67
CA GLY A 44 17.23 -4.23 24.02
C GLY A 44 16.52 -5.46 24.61
N ASN A 45 16.02 -5.39 25.85
CA ASN A 45 15.32 -6.50 26.50
C ASN A 45 13.83 -6.56 26.15
N HIS A 46 13.31 -5.51 25.52
CA HIS A 46 11.91 -5.47 25.13
C HIS A 46 11.65 -6.38 23.91
N VAL A 47 10.61 -7.21 24.00
CA VAL A 47 10.26 -8.24 23.01
C VAL A 47 10.07 -7.67 21.60
N TYR A 48 9.45 -6.50 21.47
CA TYR A 48 9.28 -5.86 20.16
C TYR A 48 10.59 -5.33 19.58
N THR A 49 11.55 -4.93 20.42
CA THR A 49 12.89 -4.53 19.97
C THR A 49 13.63 -5.75 19.43
N GLN A 50 13.56 -6.88 20.14
CA GLN A 50 14.14 -8.15 19.71
C GLN A 50 13.52 -8.68 18.42
N LEU A 51 12.20 -8.52 18.24
CA LEU A 51 11.52 -8.80 16.98
C LEU A 51 12.11 -7.95 15.85
N THR A 52 12.28 -6.65 16.07
CA THR A 52 12.87 -5.74 15.08
C THR A 52 14.31 -6.15 14.72
N TYR A 53 15.14 -6.45 15.71
CA TYR A 53 16.52 -6.93 15.49
C TYR A 53 16.56 -8.27 14.75
N THR A 54 15.62 -9.17 15.04
CA THR A 54 15.48 -10.44 14.31
C THR A 54 15.13 -10.18 12.85
N ILE A 55 14.17 -9.30 12.59
CA ILE A 55 13.76 -8.96 11.23
C ILE A 55 14.94 -8.37 10.44
N GLU A 56 15.72 -7.48 11.06
CA GLU A 56 16.91 -6.89 10.44
C GLU A 56 17.99 -7.94 10.15
N HIS A 57 18.25 -8.85 11.09
CA HIS A 57 19.19 -9.94 10.92
C HIS A 57 18.78 -10.89 9.77
N LEU A 58 17.51 -11.31 9.76
CA LEU A 58 16.97 -12.16 8.70
C LEU A 58 16.99 -11.45 7.33
N ARG A 59 16.75 -10.13 7.31
CA ARG A 59 16.78 -9.31 6.08
C ARG A 59 18.19 -9.25 5.48
N GLY A 60 19.23 -9.18 6.30
CA GLY A 60 20.62 -9.20 5.84
C GLY A 60 21.04 -10.56 5.26
N ASN A 61 20.60 -11.65 5.90
CA ASN A 61 21.05 -12.99 5.51
C ASN A 61 20.21 -13.64 4.39
N GLN A 62 18.94 -13.24 4.20
CA GLN A 62 17.99 -13.78 3.21
C GLN A 62 17.92 -15.34 3.16
N LYS A 63 18.31 -16.00 4.26
CA LYS A 63 18.44 -17.45 4.41
C LYS A 63 17.49 -17.96 5.49
N TRP A 64 17.28 -19.28 5.48
CA TRP A 64 16.53 -19.98 6.52
C TRP A 64 17.40 -20.20 7.76
N HIS A 65 16.97 -19.67 8.90
CA HIS A 65 17.62 -19.82 10.20
C HIS A 65 16.76 -20.66 11.14
N SER A 66 17.40 -21.43 12.03
CA SER A 66 16.69 -22.14 13.09
C SER A 66 16.30 -21.16 14.21
N PHE A 67 15.35 -21.57 15.07
CA PHE A 67 15.01 -20.77 16.24
C PHE A 67 16.22 -20.54 17.14
N GLU A 68 17.05 -21.57 17.32
CA GLU A 68 18.24 -21.52 18.17
C GLU A 68 19.27 -20.52 17.64
N ASP A 69 19.52 -20.48 16.33
CA ASP A 69 20.44 -19.52 15.71
C ASP A 69 19.99 -18.07 15.97
N ILE A 70 18.67 -17.83 15.89
CA ILE A 70 18.09 -16.51 16.16
C ILE A 70 18.22 -16.14 17.64
N MET A 71 17.95 -17.08 18.55
CA MET A 71 18.11 -16.84 20.00
C MET A 71 19.57 -16.56 20.37
N GLN A 72 20.52 -17.26 19.74
CA GLN A 72 21.95 -17.01 19.92
C GLN A 72 22.33 -15.60 19.43
N TYR A 73 21.81 -15.16 18.28
CA TYR A 73 22.03 -13.80 17.79
C TYR A 73 21.49 -12.74 18.76
N LEU A 74 20.32 -12.97 19.35
CA LEU A 74 19.71 -12.06 20.32
C LEU A 74 20.34 -12.14 21.73
N ASN A 75 21.30 -13.04 21.95
CA ASN A 75 21.89 -13.33 23.26
C ASN A 75 20.86 -13.66 24.35
N ILE A 76 19.75 -14.33 23.98
CA ILE A 76 18.70 -14.70 24.94
C ILE A 76 19.10 -16.03 25.61
N PRO A 77 19.26 -16.07 26.94
CA PRO A 77 19.58 -17.30 27.65
C PRO A 77 18.51 -18.37 27.49
N LYS A 78 18.92 -19.64 27.53
CA LYS A 78 17.97 -20.77 27.47
C LYS A 78 16.99 -20.81 28.64
N GLY A 79 17.37 -20.21 29.78
CA GLY A 79 16.55 -20.18 31.00
C GLY A 79 15.36 -19.22 30.95
N ASP A 80 15.34 -18.25 30.03
CA ASP A 80 14.24 -17.28 29.90
C ASP A 80 13.12 -17.83 29.00
N GLU A 81 12.51 -18.93 29.44
CA GLU A 81 11.46 -19.65 28.69
C GLU A 81 10.28 -18.75 28.31
N GLN A 82 9.88 -17.83 29.20
CA GLN A 82 8.77 -16.90 28.94
C GLN A 82 9.04 -16.01 27.73
N GLN A 83 10.24 -15.45 27.64
CA GLN A 83 10.63 -14.55 26.56
C GLN A 83 10.78 -15.31 25.23
N ARG A 84 11.36 -16.51 25.28
CA ARG A 84 11.48 -17.40 24.11
C ARG A 84 10.11 -17.80 23.56
N ALA A 85 9.19 -18.21 24.43
CA ALA A 85 7.82 -18.57 24.02
C ALA A 85 7.06 -17.36 23.43
N GLN A 86 7.24 -16.17 24.00
CA GLN A 86 6.65 -14.95 23.45
C GLN A 86 7.19 -14.62 22.05
N LEU A 87 8.50 -14.70 21.84
CA LEU A 87 9.11 -14.48 20.53
C LEU A 87 8.67 -15.53 19.51
N GLU A 88 8.60 -16.80 19.90
CA GLU A 88 8.12 -17.87 19.03
C GLU A 88 6.68 -17.64 18.57
N ASN A 89 5.79 -17.24 19.50
CA ASN A 89 4.42 -16.88 19.17
C ASN A 89 4.34 -15.67 18.24
N MET A 90 5.20 -14.66 18.44
CA MET A 90 5.28 -13.49 17.56
C MET A 90 5.78 -13.86 16.16
N PHE A 91 6.81 -14.71 16.06
CA PHE A 91 7.38 -15.14 14.79
C PHE A 91 6.37 -15.96 13.97
N LYS A 92 5.56 -16.79 14.63
CA LYS A 92 4.50 -17.59 14.00
C LYS A 92 3.21 -16.82 13.75
N SER A 93 3.11 -15.56 14.21
CA SER A 93 1.89 -14.77 14.04
C SER A 93 1.62 -14.48 12.56
N THR A 94 0.37 -14.72 12.12
CA THR A 94 -0.09 -14.49 10.74
C THR A 94 -0.38 -13.01 10.45
N ASN A 95 0.18 -12.10 11.23
CA ASN A 95 -0.03 -10.67 11.01
C ASN A 95 0.56 -10.26 9.67
N PRO A 96 -0.16 -9.49 8.82
CA PRO A 96 0.36 -9.07 7.52
C PRO A 96 1.59 -8.16 7.63
N GLN A 97 1.78 -7.52 8.79
CA GLN A 97 2.95 -6.70 9.09
C GLN A 97 4.17 -7.53 9.54
N ASN A 98 3.97 -8.80 9.91
CA ASN A 98 5.06 -9.68 10.30
C ASN A 98 5.90 -10.03 9.06
N ARG A 99 7.16 -9.60 9.07
CA ARG A 99 8.12 -9.84 7.99
C ARG A 99 8.94 -11.11 8.21
N ILE A 100 8.42 -12.05 8.99
CA ILE A 100 9.03 -13.36 9.23
C ILE A 100 8.12 -14.42 8.63
N GLU A 101 8.71 -15.27 7.79
CA GLU A 101 8.10 -16.46 7.23
C GLU A 101 8.54 -17.68 8.05
N TYR A 102 7.58 -18.50 8.47
CA TYR A 102 7.83 -19.73 9.20
C TYR A 102 7.50 -20.95 8.33
N SER A 103 8.41 -21.92 8.29
CA SER A 103 8.20 -23.21 7.62
C SER A 103 7.95 -24.31 8.66
N PRO A 104 6.71 -24.84 8.77
CA PRO A 104 6.39 -25.91 9.71
C PRO A 104 7.14 -27.22 9.45
N ALA A 105 7.55 -27.48 8.20
CA ALA A 105 8.24 -28.71 7.81
C ALA A 105 9.67 -28.77 8.35
N ASN A 106 10.35 -27.62 8.39
CA ASN A 106 11.77 -27.55 8.74
C ASN A 106 12.01 -26.86 10.10
N ASN A 107 10.97 -26.32 10.73
CA ASN A 107 11.06 -25.47 11.93
C ASN A 107 12.09 -24.33 11.76
N LYS A 108 12.10 -23.71 10.57
CA LYS A 108 13.01 -22.60 10.22
C LYS A 108 12.23 -21.33 9.92
N TYR A 109 12.91 -20.21 10.11
CA TYR A 109 12.43 -18.86 9.89
C TYR A 109 13.24 -18.18 8.79
N ARG A 110 12.59 -17.39 7.95
CA ARG A 110 13.22 -16.59 6.90
C ARG A 110 12.58 -15.20 6.84
N TYR A 111 13.31 -14.22 6.34
CA TYR A 111 12.72 -12.92 6.02
C TYR A 111 11.64 -13.06 4.95
N LYS A 112 10.48 -12.43 5.19
CA LYS A 112 9.38 -12.30 4.25
C LYS A 112 9.39 -10.88 3.68
N PRO A 113 9.85 -10.69 2.43
CA PRO A 113 9.78 -9.40 1.77
C PRO A 113 8.32 -8.99 1.55
N LYS A 114 8.10 -7.69 1.33
CA LYS A 114 6.75 -7.16 1.02
C LYS A 114 6.13 -7.83 -0.21
N PHE A 115 6.95 -8.12 -1.22
CA PHE A 115 6.59 -8.91 -2.38
C PHE A 115 7.57 -10.07 -2.50
N ASP A 116 7.07 -11.31 -2.57
CA ASP A 116 7.92 -12.50 -2.76
C ASP A 116 8.33 -12.63 -4.25
N ILE A 117 9.00 -11.59 -4.76
CA ILE A 117 9.49 -11.47 -6.12
C ILE A 117 11.01 -11.34 -6.02
N ARG A 118 11.72 -12.38 -6.47
CA ARG A 118 13.19 -12.45 -6.43
C ARG A 118 13.85 -12.36 -7.80
N ASN A 119 13.09 -12.56 -8.87
CA ASN A 119 13.59 -12.64 -10.24
C ASN A 119 12.67 -11.87 -11.22
N ALA A 120 13.22 -11.52 -12.38
CA ALA A 120 12.50 -10.89 -13.50
C ALA A 120 11.25 -11.66 -13.95
N ASP A 121 11.31 -12.99 -14.04
CA ASP A 121 10.16 -13.79 -14.51
C ASP A 121 9.04 -13.85 -13.47
N GLN A 122 9.39 -13.86 -12.18
CA GLN A 122 8.41 -13.76 -11.10
C GLN A 122 7.71 -12.40 -11.11
N LEU A 123 8.45 -11.31 -11.40
CA LEU A 123 7.87 -9.99 -11.55
C LEU A 123 6.84 -9.96 -12.68
N LYS A 124 7.17 -10.55 -13.83
CA LYS A 124 6.26 -10.65 -14.98
C LYS A 124 5.00 -11.45 -14.65
N GLY A 125 5.16 -12.64 -14.09
CA GLY A 125 4.02 -13.47 -13.68
C GLY A 125 3.14 -12.79 -12.64
N TRP A 126 3.75 -12.07 -11.70
CA TRP A 126 3.02 -11.32 -10.69
C TRP A 126 2.23 -10.15 -11.29
N LEU A 127 2.85 -9.37 -12.19
CA LEU A 127 2.21 -8.24 -12.89
C LEU A 127 1.07 -8.69 -13.81
N GLN A 128 1.19 -9.85 -14.45
CA GLN A 128 0.15 -10.43 -15.31
C GLN A 128 -1.05 -10.97 -14.52
N ASN A 129 -0.80 -11.57 -13.35
CA ASN A 129 -1.86 -12.10 -12.48
C ASN A 129 -2.61 -11.02 -11.70
N GLN A 130 -2.17 -9.76 -11.79
CA GLN A 130 -2.73 -8.66 -11.04
C GLN A 130 -4.11 -8.26 -11.59
N LYS A 131 -5.15 -8.28 -10.74
CA LYS A 131 -6.52 -7.91 -11.13
C LYS A 131 -6.67 -6.43 -11.51
N HIS A 132 -5.83 -5.58 -10.95
CA HIS A 132 -5.85 -4.14 -11.17
C HIS A 132 -4.47 -3.71 -11.67
N ALA A 133 -4.42 -2.85 -12.68
CA ALA A 133 -3.16 -2.32 -13.20
C ALA A 133 -2.56 -1.26 -12.24
N GLN A 134 -2.16 -1.67 -11.04
CA GLN A 134 -1.47 -0.82 -10.08
C GLN A 134 0.04 -0.99 -10.24
N GLY A 135 0.76 0.13 -10.33
CA GLY A 135 2.21 0.12 -10.47
C GLY A 135 2.92 -0.28 -9.18
N LEU A 136 4.03 -1.01 -9.32
CA LEU A 136 4.85 -1.47 -8.21
C LEU A 136 6.00 -0.53 -7.95
N SER A 137 6.22 -0.21 -6.68
CA SER A 137 7.36 0.59 -6.24
C SER A 137 8.64 -0.24 -6.30
N VAL A 138 9.65 0.25 -7.00
CA VAL A 138 10.98 -0.39 -7.07
C VAL A 138 11.63 -0.47 -5.68
N LYS A 139 11.32 0.48 -4.78
CA LYS A 139 11.79 0.43 -3.39
C LYS A 139 11.28 -0.79 -2.63
N ASP A 140 10.04 -1.19 -2.91
CA ASP A 140 9.43 -2.36 -2.28
C ASP A 140 9.98 -3.66 -2.90
N LEU A 141 10.32 -3.65 -4.19
CA LEU A 141 10.97 -4.77 -4.87
C LEU A 141 12.41 -4.98 -4.39
N LYS A 142 13.15 -3.89 -4.14
CA LYS A 142 14.54 -3.94 -3.64
C LYS A 142 14.68 -4.67 -2.30
N ASP A 143 13.58 -4.81 -1.57
CA ASP A 143 13.55 -5.48 -0.26
C ASP A 143 13.73 -7.00 -0.35
N GLY A 144 13.28 -7.63 -1.45
CA GLY A 144 13.40 -9.07 -1.69
C GLY A 144 14.40 -9.44 -2.78
N TRP A 145 14.89 -8.44 -3.53
CA TRP A 145 15.68 -8.64 -4.73
C TRP A 145 16.74 -7.54 -4.84
N ALA A 146 18.02 -7.90 -4.70
CA ALA A 146 19.11 -6.92 -4.61
C ALA A 146 19.40 -6.21 -5.94
N ASN A 147 19.39 -6.95 -7.05
CA ASN A 147 19.80 -6.48 -8.39
C ASN A 147 18.61 -5.99 -9.24
N VAL A 148 17.51 -5.60 -8.59
CA VAL A 148 16.26 -5.13 -9.24
C VAL A 148 16.50 -4.07 -10.31
N GLN A 149 17.37 -3.10 -10.05
CA GLN A 149 17.55 -1.95 -10.95
C GLN A 149 18.19 -2.37 -12.28
N GLU A 150 19.15 -3.28 -12.26
CA GLU A 150 19.82 -3.78 -13.46
C GLU A 150 18.91 -4.70 -14.25
N GLU A 151 18.22 -5.62 -13.57
CA GLU A 151 17.30 -6.55 -14.23
C GLU A 151 16.07 -5.84 -14.80
N ILE A 152 15.51 -4.84 -14.11
CA ILE A 152 14.43 -4.01 -14.65
C ILE A 152 14.89 -3.25 -15.89
N LYS A 153 16.13 -2.73 -15.91
CA LYS A 153 16.66 -2.07 -17.09
C LYS A 153 16.70 -3.03 -18.28
N GLY A 154 17.15 -4.27 -18.06
CA GLY A 154 17.13 -5.31 -19.10
C GLY A 154 15.71 -5.66 -19.59
N LEU A 155 14.71 -5.65 -18.71
CA LEU A 155 13.30 -5.84 -19.08
C LEU A 155 12.71 -4.64 -19.82
N GLU A 156 13.10 -3.42 -19.46
CA GLU A 156 12.72 -2.18 -20.12
C GLU A 156 13.28 -2.12 -21.55
N ASP A 157 14.54 -2.53 -21.74
CA ASP A 157 15.18 -2.61 -23.07
C ASP A 157 14.46 -3.61 -23.99
N ARG A 158 13.97 -4.72 -23.43
CA ARG A 158 13.10 -5.69 -24.12
C ARG A 158 11.66 -5.23 -24.28
N LYS A 159 11.29 -4.09 -23.67
CA LYS A 159 9.93 -3.54 -23.63
C LYS A 159 8.90 -4.47 -23.01
N GLU A 160 9.31 -5.40 -22.14
CA GLU A 160 8.40 -6.30 -21.42
C GLU A 160 7.74 -5.61 -20.22
N VAL A 161 8.28 -4.46 -19.82
CA VAL A 161 7.88 -3.74 -18.62
C VAL A 161 7.92 -2.24 -18.89
N LEU A 162 6.91 -1.51 -18.39
CA LEU A 162 6.89 -0.04 -18.41
C LEU A 162 7.47 0.49 -17.10
N VAL A 163 8.43 1.41 -17.20
CA VAL A 163 9.12 1.98 -16.05
C VAL A 163 8.95 3.49 -16.03
N LYS A 164 8.51 4.03 -14.90
CA LYS A 164 8.61 5.46 -14.63
C LYS A 164 9.87 5.70 -13.82
N ARG A 165 10.78 6.49 -14.38
CA ARG A 165 12.04 6.86 -13.74
C ARG A 165 11.91 8.17 -12.97
N ASN A 166 12.76 8.35 -11.95
CA ASN A 166 12.90 9.63 -11.27
C ASN A 166 13.66 10.61 -12.17
N VAL A 167 13.21 11.86 -12.24
CA VAL A 167 13.81 12.88 -13.13
C VAL A 167 15.23 13.24 -12.70
N LYS A 168 15.52 13.17 -11.40
CA LYS A 168 16.83 13.55 -10.85
C LYS A 168 17.89 12.45 -10.97
N ASP A 169 17.53 11.21 -10.61
CA ASP A 169 18.50 10.13 -10.45
C ASP A 169 18.45 9.09 -11.59
N ASN A 170 17.51 9.25 -12.54
CA ASN A 170 17.21 8.29 -13.61
C ASN A 170 16.97 6.85 -13.11
N GLN A 171 16.69 6.68 -11.81
CA GLN A 171 16.39 5.38 -11.22
C GLN A 171 14.93 5.01 -11.46
N ALA A 172 14.69 3.74 -11.76
CA ALA A 172 13.35 3.17 -11.84
C ALA A 172 12.61 3.40 -10.51
N ARG A 173 11.46 4.08 -10.56
CA ARG A 173 10.64 4.40 -9.38
C ARG A 173 9.45 3.46 -9.29
N THR A 174 8.71 3.33 -10.38
CA THR A 174 7.51 2.48 -10.45
C THR A 174 7.48 1.68 -11.74
N VAL A 175 6.92 0.48 -11.63
CA VAL A 175 6.95 -0.57 -12.65
C VAL A 175 5.54 -1.02 -12.98
N TRP A 176 5.24 -1.19 -14.25
CA TRP A 176 3.96 -1.73 -14.74
C TRP A 176 4.19 -2.82 -15.77
N ASN A 177 3.19 -3.67 -15.94
CA ASN A 177 3.17 -4.64 -17.02
C ASN A 177 3.22 -3.93 -18.38
N ASN A 178 3.96 -4.48 -19.33
CA ASN A 178 3.88 -4.09 -20.73
C ASN A 178 3.66 -5.31 -21.60
N ASP A 179 2.90 -5.15 -22.68
CA ASP A 179 2.82 -6.14 -23.73
C ASP A 179 3.58 -5.64 -24.97
N PRO A 180 4.73 -6.26 -25.30
CA PRO A 180 5.49 -5.89 -26.50
C PRO A 180 4.70 -6.05 -27.80
N SER A 181 3.71 -6.95 -27.85
CA SER A 181 2.92 -7.20 -29.06
C SER A 181 2.01 -6.02 -29.43
N LEU A 182 1.66 -5.18 -28.44
CA LEU A 182 0.84 -3.99 -28.63
C LEU A 182 1.68 -2.75 -28.98
N MET A 183 3.01 -2.86 -28.99
CA MET A 183 3.90 -1.74 -29.28
C MET A 183 4.17 -1.57 -30.77
N ASN A 184 3.45 -0.63 -31.37
CA ASN A 184 3.69 -0.20 -32.74
C ASN A 184 4.74 0.91 -32.77
N LYS A 185 5.74 0.77 -33.64
CA LYS A 185 6.68 1.86 -33.94
C LYS A 185 5.99 2.84 -34.88
N MET A 186 5.93 4.11 -34.48
CA MET A 186 5.44 5.21 -35.30
C MET A 186 6.61 6.09 -35.73
N ASP A 187 6.55 6.62 -36.94
CA ASP A 187 7.59 7.53 -37.42
C ASP A 187 7.66 8.81 -36.56
N PRO A 188 8.86 9.32 -36.26
CA PRO A 188 9.01 10.53 -35.43
C PRO A 188 8.32 11.76 -36.02
N GLU A 189 8.24 11.85 -37.35
CA GLU A 189 7.54 12.92 -38.05
C GLU A 189 6.03 12.87 -37.78
N PHE A 190 5.43 11.69 -37.89
CA PHE A 190 4.02 11.48 -37.57
C PHE A 190 3.71 11.78 -36.11
N GLN A 191 4.58 11.38 -35.17
CA GLN A 191 4.44 11.72 -33.76
C GLN A 191 4.45 13.24 -33.54
N SER A 192 5.36 13.94 -34.23
CA SER A 192 5.48 15.40 -34.14
C SER A 192 4.24 16.10 -34.68
N GLU A 193 3.72 15.65 -35.82
CA GLU A 193 2.49 16.19 -36.42
C GLU A 193 1.25 15.93 -35.53
N TRP A 194 1.14 14.72 -34.96
CA TRP A 194 0.10 14.37 -34.00
C TRP A 194 0.08 15.33 -32.81
N HIS A 195 1.25 15.62 -32.23
CA HIS A 195 1.36 16.55 -31.10
C HIS A 195 1.18 18.03 -31.48
N LYS A 196 1.45 18.43 -32.72
CA LYS A 196 1.18 19.78 -33.23
C LYS A 196 -0.30 20.04 -33.44
N THR A 197 -1.09 19.00 -33.66
CA THR A 197 -2.52 19.12 -33.95
C THR A 197 -3.27 19.48 -32.67
N LEU A 198 -3.57 20.77 -32.48
CA LEU A 198 -4.30 21.26 -31.31
C LEU A 198 -5.79 20.90 -31.40
N LEU A 199 -6.30 20.26 -30.35
CA LEU A 199 -7.74 20.04 -30.22
C LEU A 199 -8.45 21.37 -29.88
N PRO A 200 -9.66 21.62 -30.41
CA PRO A 200 -10.47 22.77 -30.02
C PRO A 200 -10.72 22.77 -28.51
N ALA A 201 -10.58 23.93 -27.86
CA ALA A 201 -10.79 24.07 -26.41
C ALA A 201 -12.26 23.80 -26.03
N ASN A 202 -13.19 24.14 -26.92
CA ASN A 202 -14.62 23.90 -26.69
C ASN A 202 -15.03 22.50 -27.20
N PRO A 203 -15.67 21.67 -26.37
CA PRO A 203 -16.13 20.34 -26.78
C PRO A 203 -17.23 20.38 -27.86
N ASP A 204 -18.05 21.44 -27.90
CA ASP A 204 -19.11 21.61 -28.90
C ASP A 204 -18.57 21.94 -30.30
N ASP A 205 -17.46 22.69 -30.37
CA ASP A 205 -16.77 22.98 -31.62
C ASP A 205 -16.13 21.71 -32.18
N LEU A 206 -15.52 20.88 -31.32
CA LEU A 206 -15.00 19.56 -31.71
C LEU A 206 -16.13 18.66 -32.23
N ARG A 207 -17.29 18.64 -31.56
CA ARG A 207 -18.46 17.86 -31.98
C ARG A 207 -18.95 18.30 -33.37
N SER A 208 -19.10 19.61 -33.58
CA SER A 208 -19.60 20.17 -34.84
C SER A 208 -18.65 19.85 -36.00
N LYS A 209 -17.33 19.95 -35.78
CA LYS A 209 -16.31 19.55 -36.76
C LYS A 209 -16.32 18.06 -37.05
N LEU A 210 -16.52 17.20 -36.04
CA LEU A 210 -16.66 15.76 -36.25
C LEU A 210 -17.89 15.42 -37.10
N ILE A 211 -19.03 16.06 -36.84
CA ILE A 211 -20.26 15.89 -37.64
C ILE A 211 -20.04 16.36 -39.08
N GLN A 212 -19.40 17.51 -39.27
CA GLN A 212 -19.05 18.03 -40.60
C GLN A 212 -18.10 17.07 -41.35
N ALA A 213 -17.19 16.41 -40.64
CA ALA A 213 -16.31 15.38 -41.19
C ALA A 213 -16.98 14.00 -41.36
N GLY A 214 -18.28 13.87 -41.08
CA GLY A 214 -19.03 12.61 -41.20
C GLY A 214 -18.73 11.57 -40.10
N LEU A 215 -18.00 11.95 -39.05
CA LEU A 215 -17.69 11.10 -37.91
C LEU A 215 -18.77 11.23 -36.83
N LYS A 216 -19.19 10.09 -36.25
CA LYS A 216 -20.16 10.07 -35.15
C LYS A 216 -19.46 10.50 -33.84
N PRO A 217 -19.80 11.65 -33.23
CA PRO A 217 -19.15 12.09 -32.01
C PRO A 217 -19.53 11.17 -30.84
N SER A 218 -18.54 10.67 -30.10
CA SER A 218 -18.78 9.84 -28.90
C SER A 218 -19.47 10.62 -27.76
N SER A 219 -19.57 11.95 -27.86
CA SER A 219 -20.32 12.80 -26.92
C SER A 219 -21.83 12.80 -27.21
N ALA A 220 -22.32 12.03 -28.20
CA ALA A 220 -23.76 11.83 -28.33
C ALA A 220 -24.26 11.34 -26.97
N PRO A 221 -25.24 12.03 -26.34
CA PRO A 221 -25.94 11.44 -25.21
C PRO A 221 -26.37 10.07 -25.71
N ARG A 222 -25.89 8.99 -25.06
CA ARG A 222 -26.63 7.74 -25.17
C ARG A 222 -28.02 8.16 -24.76
N GLU A 223 -28.94 8.22 -25.72
CA GLU A 223 -30.35 8.19 -25.42
C GLU A 223 -30.51 6.89 -24.65
N ALA A 224 -30.35 6.98 -23.32
CA ALA A 224 -30.82 5.96 -22.43
C ALA A 224 -32.26 5.85 -22.86
N SER A 225 -32.59 4.74 -23.51
CA SER A 225 -33.97 4.43 -23.81
C SER A 225 -34.63 4.33 -22.44
N ASN A 226 -35.11 5.46 -21.94
CA ASN A 226 -36.10 5.54 -20.89
C ASN A 226 -37.39 5.02 -21.52
N LYS A 227 -37.36 3.77 -22.01
CA LYS A 227 -38.56 2.96 -22.03
C LYS A 227 -38.95 2.95 -20.55
N PRO A 228 -40.08 3.56 -20.17
CA PRO A 228 -40.55 3.44 -18.82
C PRO A 228 -40.59 1.94 -18.55
N LYS A 229 -39.79 1.44 -17.61
CA LYS A 229 -40.00 0.10 -17.09
C LYS A 229 -41.44 0.10 -16.66
N GLU A 230 -42.31 -0.58 -17.40
CA GLU A 230 -43.67 -0.85 -16.97
C GLU A 230 -43.52 -1.36 -15.54
N LYS A 231 -43.94 -0.54 -14.57
CA LYS A 231 -44.13 -1.00 -13.22
C LYS A 231 -45.14 -2.11 -13.38
N LYS A 232 -44.69 -3.37 -13.37
CA LYS A 232 -45.57 -4.54 -13.28
C LYS A 232 -46.52 -4.21 -12.14
N ARG A 233 -47.76 -3.85 -12.47
CA ARG A 233 -48.81 -3.63 -11.49
C ARG A 233 -48.85 -4.92 -10.70
N LYS A 234 -48.45 -4.87 -9.42
CA LYS A 234 -48.57 -6.03 -8.54
C LYS A 234 -50.03 -6.45 -8.63
N ALA A 235 -50.29 -7.67 -9.08
CA ALA A 235 -51.64 -8.22 -9.10
C ALA A 235 -52.25 -8.01 -7.70
N PRO A 236 -53.50 -7.52 -7.59
CA PRO A 236 -54.12 -7.31 -6.29
C PRO A 236 -54.07 -8.64 -5.54
N ARG A 237 -53.40 -8.65 -4.38
CA ARG A 237 -53.34 -9.81 -3.49
C ARG A 237 -54.77 -10.10 -3.02
N ARG A 238 -55.49 -10.96 -3.74
CA ARG A 238 -56.73 -11.58 -3.27
C ARG A 238 -56.36 -12.44 -2.05
N GLY A 239 -56.91 -12.09 -0.88
CA GLY A 239 -56.79 -12.90 0.33
C GLY A 239 -55.82 -12.36 1.39
N GLY A 240 -55.94 -11.09 1.76
CA GLY A 240 -55.47 -10.65 3.09
C GLY A 240 -56.18 -11.47 4.16
N LYS A 241 -55.43 -12.02 5.12
CA LYS A 241 -55.93 -12.93 6.17
C LYS A 241 -57.14 -12.30 6.88
N GLN A 242 -58.31 -12.85 6.63
CA GLN A 242 -59.56 -12.41 7.23
C GLN A 242 -59.66 -13.03 8.62
N THR A 243 -59.46 -12.22 9.66
CA THR A 243 -59.46 -12.68 11.06
C THR A 243 -60.86 -12.86 11.64
N ASN A 244 -61.92 -12.49 10.90
CA ASN A 244 -63.31 -12.62 11.31
C ASN A 244 -64.11 -13.51 10.35
N THR A 245 -64.19 -14.81 10.66
CA THR A 245 -64.82 -15.86 9.83
C THR A 245 -66.31 -15.61 9.54
N HIS A 246 -67.05 -14.99 10.47
CA HIS A 246 -68.49 -14.76 10.29
C HIS A 246 -68.84 -13.74 9.20
N MET A 247 -67.90 -12.86 8.82
CA MET A 247 -68.13 -11.84 7.79
C MET A 247 -67.75 -12.31 6.38
N ALA A 248 -67.26 -13.54 6.24
CA ALA A 248 -66.71 -14.06 4.99
C ALA A 248 -67.74 -14.22 3.86
N ASN A 249 -69.04 -14.38 4.17
CA ASN A 249 -70.08 -14.52 3.15
C ASN A 249 -70.65 -13.18 2.65
N ILE A 250 -70.53 -12.11 3.43
CA ILE A 250 -71.00 -10.77 3.04
C ILE A 250 -69.92 -10.03 2.23
N LEU A 251 -68.64 -10.26 2.54
CA LEU A 251 -67.52 -9.57 1.91
C LEU A 251 -67.03 -10.22 0.60
N LYS A 252 -67.75 -11.23 0.08
CA LYS A 252 -67.48 -11.81 -1.24
C LYS A 252 -68.07 -10.93 -2.33
N ASP A 253 -67.22 -10.35 -3.14
CA ASP A 253 -67.60 -9.53 -4.29
C ASP A 253 -68.13 -10.42 -5.44
N PHE A 254 -69.42 -10.32 -5.72
CA PHE A 254 -70.11 -11.01 -6.83
C PHE A 254 -70.37 -10.09 -8.03
N SER A 255 -69.72 -8.92 -8.12
CA SER A 255 -69.86 -7.97 -9.24
C SER A 255 -69.59 -8.58 -10.62
N HIS A 256 -68.88 -9.71 -10.68
CA HIS A 256 -68.51 -10.41 -11.90
C HIS A 256 -69.58 -11.41 -12.39
N LEU A 257 -70.66 -11.64 -11.62
CA LEU A 257 -71.77 -12.53 -11.98
C LEU A 257 -73.03 -11.79 -12.47
N ARG A 258 -72.98 -10.46 -12.64
CA ARG A 258 -74.08 -9.74 -13.29
C ARG A 258 -73.95 -9.88 -14.81
N LYS A 259 -74.90 -10.61 -15.40
CA LYS A 259 -75.25 -10.55 -16.82
C LYS A 259 -76.22 -9.41 -17.06
#